data_AF-A0A7S2KG78-F1
#
_entry.id   AF-A0A7S2KG78-F1
#
_cell.length_a   1.000
_cell.length_b   1.000
_cell.length_c   1.000
_cell.angle_alpha   90.00
_cell.angle_beta   90.00
_cell.angle_gamma   90.00
#
_symmetry.space_group_name_H-M   'P 1'
#
loop_
_entity.id
_entity.type
_entity.pdbx_description
1 polymer ?
#
loop_
_entity_poly.entity_id
_entity_poly.type
_entity_poly.pdbx_seq_one_letter_code
_entity_poly.pdbx_strand_id
1 'polypeptide(L)'
;GIRATGEEFHGGGLASGPDIEVAQAPRTRLPTVVLYKLAQSVLRNLNDPRMQDKQYGITERFANVFSKLISSMTSLSDEATQIISTPLPFPYFQLCKTLLFVYFAILPFFIKVEYGWWANIGEMSCLVAALLGVDAIASELENPFGQDANDLDLFEKQYGLEQEVMFFARVCGDTKLADAFVWRDMPEEIQNLIVCPVPSYLALRTQADSDGKSRSIFPEPHARRDHVIAPGDWAPPAADHDMSDDS
;
A
#
# COMPACT_ATOMS: atom_id res chain seq x y z
N GLY A 1 -35.78 7.99 12.81
CA GLY A 1 -35.94 8.16 14.26
C GLY A 1 -35.91 6.81 14.93
N ILE A 2 -35.01 6.61 15.87
CA ILE A 2 -35.21 5.83 17.10
C ILE A 2 -34.40 6.57 18.16
N ARG A 3 -35.10 7.04 19.20
CA ARG A 3 -34.54 7.64 20.41
C ARG A 3 -34.90 6.69 21.54
N ALA A 4 -33.91 6.27 22.31
CA ALA A 4 -34.07 5.70 23.65
C ALA A 4 -32.75 6.03 24.38
N THR A 5 -32.68 7.12 25.16
CA THR A 5 -33.04 7.23 26.60
C THR A 5 -32.14 6.37 27.47
N GLY A 6 -31.33 7.04 28.30
CA GLY A 6 -30.32 6.43 29.14
C GLY A 6 -30.84 5.80 30.42
N GLU A 7 -29.93 5.08 31.07
CA GLU A 7 -29.92 4.83 32.49
C GLU A 7 -28.46 4.88 32.96
N GLU A 8 -28.20 5.73 33.96
CA GLU A 8 -27.02 5.65 34.80
C GLU A 8 -27.09 4.37 35.62
N PHE A 9 -26.05 3.54 35.55
CA PHE A 9 -25.80 2.49 36.53
C PHE A 9 -24.37 2.63 37.06
N HIS A 10 -24.26 3.11 38.29
CA HIS A 10 -23.06 2.98 39.09
C HIS A 10 -22.94 1.53 39.57
N GLY A 11 -21.82 0.87 39.25
CA GLY A 11 -21.48 -0.41 39.87
C GLY A 11 -20.28 -1.10 39.26
N GLY A 12 -19.19 -1.15 40.04
CA GLY A 12 -18.21 -2.25 39.99
C GLY A 12 -17.07 -2.09 38.99
N GLY A 13 -15.87 -1.85 39.51
CA GLY A 13 -14.64 -1.85 38.72
C GLY A 13 -14.38 -3.20 38.05
N LEU A 14 -14.17 -3.15 36.74
CA LEU A 14 -13.30 -4.07 36.03
C LEU A 14 -12.27 -3.22 35.30
N ALA A 15 -11.00 -3.61 35.46
CA ALA A 15 -9.86 -2.95 34.83
C ALA A 15 -10.10 -2.76 33.34
N SER A 16 -10.06 -1.49 32.90
CA SER A 16 -10.02 -1.12 31.50
C SER A 16 -8.84 -1.82 30.84
N GLY A 17 -9.12 -2.80 29.97
CA GLY A 17 -8.15 -3.24 28.97
C GLY A 17 -7.75 -2.06 28.08
N PRO A 18 -6.66 -2.16 27.32
CA PRO A 18 -6.23 -1.06 26.46
C PRO A 18 -7.40 -0.72 25.52
N ASP A 19 -7.91 0.51 25.64
CA ASP A 19 -8.95 1.05 24.77
C ASP A 19 -8.48 0.84 23.33
N ILE A 20 -9.16 -0.03 22.60
CA ILE A 20 -8.92 -0.20 21.17
C ILE A 20 -9.46 1.08 20.52
N GLU A 21 -8.58 2.05 20.34
CA GLU A 21 -8.88 3.28 19.65
C GLU A 21 -9.09 2.95 18.16
N VAL A 22 -10.34 2.63 17.80
CA VAL A 22 -10.73 2.37 16.42
C VAL A 22 -10.61 3.69 15.67
N ALA A 23 -9.54 3.86 14.90
CA ALA A 23 -9.33 5.02 14.06
C ALA A 23 -10.52 5.18 13.09
N GLN A 24 -11.44 6.10 13.40
CA GLN A 24 -12.63 6.41 12.59
C GLN A 24 -12.30 7.24 11.33
N ALA A 25 -11.03 7.63 11.15
CA ALA A 25 -10.58 8.32 9.95
C ALA A 25 -10.51 7.32 8.78
N PRO A 26 -11.09 7.65 7.59
CA PRO A 26 -10.93 6.82 6.42
C PRO A 26 -9.45 6.77 6.02
N ARG A 27 -8.76 5.67 6.34
CA ARG A 27 -7.40 5.41 5.86
C ARG A 27 -7.49 4.98 4.39
N THR A 28 -7.28 5.93 3.49
CA THR A 28 -7.13 5.62 2.07
C THR A 28 -5.78 4.93 1.82
N ARG A 29 -5.75 3.99 0.87
CA ARG A 29 -4.51 3.32 0.46
C ARG A 29 -3.61 4.35 -0.22
N LEU A 30 -2.34 4.42 0.17
CA LEU A 30 -1.36 5.37 -0.39
C LEU A 30 -1.24 5.30 -1.92
N PRO A 31 -1.20 4.11 -2.56
CA PRO A 31 -1.16 4.01 -4.02
C PRO A 31 -2.36 4.69 -4.70
N THR A 32 -3.56 4.53 -4.12
CA THR A 32 -4.78 5.17 -4.62
C THR A 32 -4.69 6.70 -4.54
N VAL A 33 -4.07 7.24 -3.50
CA VAL A 33 -3.84 8.69 -3.37
C VAL A 33 -2.88 9.20 -4.44
N VAL A 34 -1.79 8.46 -4.70
CA VAL A 34 -0.82 8.82 -5.75
C VAL A 34 -1.49 8.82 -7.13
N LEU A 35 -2.26 7.77 -7.46
CA LEU A 35 -3.00 7.68 -8.72
C LEU A 35 -4.04 8.80 -8.86
N TYR A 36 -4.78 9.12 -7.79
CA TYR A 36 -5.70 10.24 -7.76
C TYR A 36 -4.99 11.57 -8.01
N LYS A 37 -3.82 11.79 -7.38
CA LYS A 37 -3.02 13.00 -7.58
C LYS A 37 -2.46 13.10 -9.00
N LEU A 38 -2.09 11.97 -9.60
CA LEU A 38 -1.64 11.91 -10.98
C LEU A 38 -2.79 12.28 -11.94
N ALA A 39 -3.98 11.73 -11.74
CA ALA A 39 -5.19 12.10 -12.50
C ALA A 39 -5.53 13.58 -12.34
N GLN A 40 -5.48 14.11 -11.10
CA GLN A 40 -5.68 15.52 -10.82
C GLN A 40 -4.67 16.41 -11.56
N SER A 41 -3.40 16.00 -11.63
CA SER A 41 -2.34 16.72 -12.34
C SER A 41 -2.61 16.78 -13.84
N VAL A 42 -3.00 15.66 -14.46
CA VAL A 42 -3.36 15.60 -15.88
C VAL A 42 -4.56 16.50 -16.18
N LEU A 43 -5.63 16.42 -15.38
CA LEU A 43 -6.82 17.25 -15.55
C LEU A 43 -6.53 18.74 -15.36
N ARG A 44 -5.67 19.08 -14.39
CA ARG A 44 -5.25 20.46 -14.16
C ARG A 44 -4.49 21.02 -15.37
N ASN A 45 -3.60 20.21 -15.97
CA ASN A 45 -2.84 20.62 -17.15
C ASN A 45 -3.72 20.74 -18.41
N LEU A 46 -4.76 19.90 -18.55
CA LEU A 46 -5.76 19.99 -19.62
C LEU A 46 -6.60 21.28 -19.53
N ASN A 47 -7.00 21.64 -18.30
CA ASN A 47 -7.84 22.80 -18.03
C ASN A 47 -7.06 24.12 -17.86
N ASP A 48 -5.73 24.13 -17.95
CA ASP A 48 -4.95 25.36 -17.83
C ASP A 48 -4.94 26.12 -19.17
N PRO A 49 -5.67 27.25 -19.29
CA PRO A 49 -5.76 28.00 -20.54
C PRO A 49 -4.40 28.56 -20.97
N ARG A 50 -3.44 28.72 -20.05
CA ARG A 50 -2.08 29.21 -20.38
C ARG A 50 -1.24 28.17 -21.11
N MET A 51 -1.65 26.90 -21.06
CA MET A 51 -0.94 25.79 -21.67
C MET A 51 -1.59 25.32 -22.97
N GLN A 52 -2.84 25.71 -23.27
CA GLN A 52 -3.55 25.30 -24.47
C GLN A 52 -2.93 25.85 -25.77
N ASP A 53 -2.43 27.09 -25.76
CA ASP A 53 -1.81 27.73 -26.93
C ASP A 53 -0.33 27.32 -27.16
N LYS A 54 0.24 26.52 -26.27
CA LYS A 54 1.65 26.10 -26.36
C LYS A 54 1.77 24.78 -27.10
N GLN A 55 2.81 24.66 -27.93
CA GLN A 55 3.11 23.44 -28.70
C GLN A 55 3.29 22.17 -27.83
N TYR A 56 3.54 22.33 -26.54
CA TYR A 56 3.75 21.25 -25.55
C TYR A 56 2.60 21.12 -24.54
N GLY A 57 1.45 21.77 -24.76
CA GLY A 57 0.24 21.57 -23.96
C GLY A 57 -0.37 20.20 -24.20
N ILE A 58 -0.88 19.56 -23.14
CA ILE A 58 -1.66 18.33 -23.30
C ILE A 58 -2.97 18.71 -23.99
N THR A 59 -3.10 18.35 -25.27
CA THR A 59 -4.35 18.57 -26.02
C THR A 59 -5.44 17.64 -25.52
N GLU A 60 -6.71 18.06 -25.59
CA GLU A 60 -7.88 17.24 -25.23
C GLU A 60 -7.88 15.85 -25.88
N ARG A 61 -7.32 15.72 -27.10
CA ARG A 61 -7.20 14.44 -27.81
C ARG A 61 -6.37 13.40 -27.04
N PHE A 62 -5.39 13.84 -26.24
CA PHE A 62 -4.56 12.96 -25.43
C PHE A 62 -5.19 12.63 -24.06
N ALA A 63 -6.25 13.34 -23.65
CA ALA A 63 -6.93 13.08 -22.37
C ALA A 63 -7.40 11.63 -22.25
N ASN A 64 -7.94 11.07 -23.33
CA ASN A 64 -8.38 9.67 -23.37
C ASN A 64 -7.21 8.70 -23.23
N VAL A 65 -6.04 9.01 -23.78
CA VAL A 65 -4.84 8.18 -23.67
C VAL A 65 -4.34 8.16 -22.23
N PHE A 66 -4.21 9.33 -21.60
CA PHE A 66 -3.79 9.44 -20.20
C PHE A 66 -4.80 8.81 -19.24
N SER A 67 -6.10 9.04 -19.45
CA SER A 67 -7.16 8.41 -18.65
C SER A 67 -7.10 6.88 -18.75
N LYS A 68 -6.86 6.34 -19.95
CA LYS A 68 -6.67 4.89 -20.14
C LYS A 68 -5.43 4.36 -19.43
N LEU A 69 -4.31 5.07 -19.49
CA LEU A 69 -3.08 4.70 -18.77
C LEU A 69 -3.28 4.70 -17.25
N ILE A 70 -3.92 5.73 -16.71
CA ILE A 70 -4.23 5.85 -15.27
C ILE A 70 -5.16 4.71 -14.82
N SER A 71 -6.20 4.43 -15.61
CA SER A 71 -7.11 3.32 -15.34
C SER A 71 -6.37 1.99 -15.34
N SER A 72 -5.48 1.77 -16.31
CA SER A 72 -4.62 0.58 -16.36
C SER A 72 -3.69 0.48 -15.14
N MET A 73 -3.08 1.57 -14.69
CA MET A 73 -2.26 1.57 -13.47
C MET A 73 -3.08 1.27 -12.22
N THR A 74 -4.33 1.72 -12.18
CA THR A 74 -5.25 1.42 -11.08
C THR A 74 -5.59 -0.07 -11.05
N SER A 75 -5.96 -0.65 -12.20
CA SER A 75 -6.20 -2.08 -12.32
C SER A 75 -5.00 -2.92 -11.87
N LEU A 76 -3.78 -2.57 -12.32
CA LEU A 76 -2.56 -3.29 -11.93
C LEU A 76 -2.26 -3.17 -10.43
N SER A 77 -2.51 -2.01 -9.82
CA SER A 77 -2.36 -1.82 -8.38
C SER A 77 -3.38 -2.67 -7.58
N ASP A 78 -4.60 -2.80 -8.09
CA ASP A 78 -5.63 -3.62 -7.47
C ASP A 78 -5.33 -5.12 -7.64
N GLU A 79 -4.85 -5.54 -8.81
CA GLU A 79 -4.37 -6.91 -9.08
C GLU A 79 -3.22 -7.29 -8.14
N ALA A 80 -2.22 -6.41 -7.99
CA ALA A 80 -1.12 -6.65 -7.05
C ALA A 80 -1.61 -6.75 -5.60
N THR A 81 -2.56 -5.88 -5.21
CA THR A 81 -3.17 -5.95 -3.88
C THR A 81 -3.95 -7.25 -3.71
N GLN A 82 -4.65 -7.72 -4.76
CA GLN A 82 -5.37 -8.97 -4.74
C GLN A 82 -4.41 -10.13 -4.49
N ILE A 83 -3.31 -10.23 -5.24
CA ILE A 83 -2.29 -11.27 -5.08
C ILE A 83 -1.79 -11.34 -3.63
N ILE A 84 -1.48 -10.18 -3.03
CA ILE A 84 -1.00 -10.10 -1.64
C ILE A 84 -2.12 -10.45 -0.64
N SER A 85 -3.36 -10.04 -0.92
CA SER A 85 -4.50 -10.19 0.01
C SER A 85 -5.21 -11.55 -0.06
N THR A 86 -4.93 -12.35 -1.10
CA THR A 86 -5.49 -13.69 -1.28
C THR A 86 -4.42 -14.77 -1.13
N PRO A 87 -3.80 -14.92 0.06
CA PRO A 87 -2.94 -16.07 0.32
C PRO A 87 -3.74 -17.36 0.23
N LEU A 88 -3.06 -18.49 0.06
CA LEU A 88 -3.73 -19.79 0.08
C LEU A 88 -4.46 -19.96 1.41
N PRO A 89 -5.67 -20.54 1.43
CA PRO A 89 -6.38 -20.78 2.67
C PRO A 89 -5.51 -21.58 3.63
N PHE A 90 -5.24 -21.05 4.81
CA PHE A 90 -4.39 -21.70 5.81
C PHE A 90 -4.73 -23.19 6.08
N PRO A 91 -6.01 -23.60 6.16
CA PRO A 91 -6.35 -25.02 6.33
C PRO A 91 -5.89 -25.91 5.17
N TYR A 92 -5.85 -25.39 3.94
CA TYR A 92 -5.39 -26.12 2.76
C TYR A 92 -3.88 -26.39 2.85
N PHE A 93 -3.09 -25.36 3.19
CA PHE A 93 -1.66 -25.51 3.40
C PHE A 93 -1.33 -26.54 4.49
N GLN A 94 -2.01 -26.44 5.64
CA GLN A 94 -1.84 -27.40 6.73
C GLN A 94 -2.23 -28.82 6.31
N LEU A 95 -3.33 -28.98 5.56
CA LEU A 95 -3.75 -30.29 5.07
C LEU A 95 -2.70 -30.91 4.15
N CYS A 96 -2.14 -30.15 3.19
CA CYS A 96 -1.08 -30.62 2.31
C CYS A 96 0.14 -31.13 3.09
N LYS A 97 0.62 -30.37 4.09
CA LYS A 97 1.75 -30.78 4.93
C LYS A 97 1.45 -32.04 5.75
N THR A 98 0.26 -32.14 6.33
CA THR A 98 -0.14 -33.34 7.07
C THR A 98 -0.26 -34.56 6.17
N LEU A 99 -0.77 -34.41 4.94
CA LEU A 99 -0.88 -35.50 3.97
C LEU A 99 0.50 -35.97 3.52
N LEU A 100 1.43 -35.05 3.27
CA LEU A 100 2.82 -35.37 2.92
C LEU A 100 3.51 -36.16 4.04
N PHE A 101 3.31 -35.74 5.29
CA PHE A 101 3.83 -36.46 6.46
C PHE A 101 3.23 -37.87 6.58
N VAL A 102 1.91 -38.01 6.45
CA VAL A 102 1.23 -39.31 6.47
C VAL A 102 1.71 -40.19 5.33
N TYR A 103 1.91 -39.64 4.13
CA TYR A 103 2.45 -40.36 2.98
C TYR A 103 3.81 -40.97 3.32
N PHE A 104 4.75 -40.19 3.85
CA PHE A 104 6.06 -40.70 4.25
C PHE A 104 6.01 -41.71 5.41
N ALA A 105 5.04 -41.58 6.33
CA ALA A 105 4.85 -42.54 7.41
C ALA A 105 4.35 -43.91 6.92
N ILE A 106 3.49 -43.94 5.88
CA ILE A 106 2.93 -45.20 5.35
C ILE A 106 3.88 -45.85 4.34
N LEU A 107 4.65 -45.04 3.61
CA LEU A 107 5.65 -45.43 2.62
C LEU A 107 6.52 -46.67 2.98
N PRO A 108 7.14 -46.78 4.19
CA PRO A 108 7.95 -47.95 4.55
C PRO A 108 7.17 -49.26 4.65
N PHE A 109 5.84 -49.22 4.82
CA PHE A 109 5.00 -50.42 4.91
C PHE A 109 4.65 -51.03 3.54
N PHE A 110 4.81 -50.27 2.45
CA PHE A 110 4.49 -50.74 1.10
C PHE A 110 5.64 -51.48 0.41
N ILE A 111 6.88 -51.30 0.88
CA ILE A 111 8.05 -51.98 0.33
C ILE A 111 8.27 -53.32 1.01
N LYS A 112 8.51 -54.37 0.20
CA LYS A 112 8.99 -55.65 0.71
C LYS A 112 10.51 -55.62 0.86
N VAL A 113 11.00 -56.14 1.98
CA VAL A 113 12.45 -56.15 2.32
C VAL A 113 13.29 -56.88 1.25
N GLU A 114 12.69 -57.81 0.52
CA GLU A 114 13.32 -58.65 -0.51
C GLU A 114 13.85 -57.89 -1.74
N TYR A 115 13.41 -56.65 -1.98
CA TYR A 115 13.85 -55.85 -3.14
C TYR A 115 15.27 -55.26 -3.01
N GLY A 116 15.94 -55.50 -1.87
CA GLY A 116 17.31 -55.08 -1.63
C GLY A 116 17.45 -53.64 -1.15
N TRP A 117 18.66 -53.27 -0.72
CA TRP A 117 18.93 -51.99 -0.06
C TRP A 117 18.63 -50.77 -0.94
N TRP A 118 18.86 -50.89 -2.26
CA TRP A 118 18.65 -49.79 -3.19
C TRP A 118 17.16 -49.46 -3.38
N ALA A 119 16.30 -50.47 -3.54
CA ALA A 119 14.86 -50.28 -3.62
C ALA A 119 14.29 -49.76 -2.29
N ASN A 120 14.78 -50.27 -1.16
CA ASN A 120 14.21 -49.93 0.14
C ASN A 120 14.64 -48.54 0.64
N ILE A 121 15.89 -48.15 0.40
CA ILE A 121 16.48 -46.91 0.96
C ILE A 121 16.72 -45.89 -0.14
N GLY A 122 17.29 -46.29 -1.28
CA GLY A 122 17.66 -45.38 -2.36
C GLY A 122 16.44 -44.74 -3.03
N GLU A 123 15.52 -45.56 -3.52
CA GLU A 123 14.29 -45.10 -4.17
C GLU A 123 13.44 -44.24 -3.23
N MET A 124 13.27 -44.67 -1.98
CA MET A 124 12.50 -43.94 -0.98
C MET A 124 13.13 -42.60 -0.60
N SER A 125 14.46 -42.56 -0.41
CA SER A 125 15.16 -41.30 -0.13
C SER A 125 15.04 -40.32 -1.30
N CYS A 126 15.11 -40.82 -2.54
CA CYS A 126 14.94 -40.00 -3.74
C CYS A 126 13.53 -39.42 -3.82
N LEU A 127 12.50 -40.24 -3.59
CA LEU A 127 11.10 -39.80 -3.63
C LEU A 127 10.78 -38.79 -2.53
N VAL A 128 11.26 -39.03 -1.30
CA VAL A 128 11.11 -38.10 -0.18
C VAL A 128 11.80 -36.78 -0.48
N ALA A 129 13.04 -36.81 -0.99
CA ALA A 129 13.77 -35.60 -1.35
C ALA A 129 13.06 -34.82 -2.48
N ALA A 130 12.51 -35.51 -3.48
CA ALA A 130 11.77 -34.89 -4.56
C ALA A 130 10.50 -34.20 -4.05
N LEU A 131 9.68 -34.90 -3.25
CA LEU A 131 8.41 -34.36 -2.75
C LEU A 131 8.60 -33.25 -1.71
N LEU A 132 9.59 -33.37 -0.82
CA LEU A 132 9.97 -32.28 0.09
C LEU A 132 10.56 -31.08 -0.65
N GLY A 133 11.34 -31.31 -1.70
CA GLY A 133 11.86 -30.24 -2.55
C GLY A 133 10.73 -29.46 -3.24
N VAL A 134 9.70 -30.17 -3.75
CA VAL A 134 8.52 -29.52 -4.33
C VAL A 134 7.73 -28.72 -3.29
N ASP A 135 7.53 -29.25 -2.08
CA ASP A 135 6.86 -28.51 -0.99
C ASP A 135 7.63 -27.25 -0.58
N ALA A 136 8.96 -27.34 -0.49
CA ALA A 136 9.82 -26.20 -0.18
C ALA A 136 9.74 -25.12 -1.26
N ILE A 137 9.85 -25.49 -2.54
CA ILE A 137 9.73 -24.56 -3.67
C ILE A 137 8.33 -23.92 -3.69
N ALA A 138 7.28 -24.70 -3.46
CA ALA A 138 5.91 -24.17 -3.42
C ALA A 138 5.71 -23.16 -2.28
N SER A 139 6.38 -23.38 -1.14
CA SER A 139 6.34 -22.45 0.00
C SER A 139 7.07 -21.14 -0.28
N GLU A 140 8.23 -21.19 -0.96
CA GLU A 140 8.95 -19.97 -1.36
C GLU A 140 8.19 -19.20 -2.43
N LEU A 141 7.49 -19.88 -3.36
CA LEU A 141 6.73 -19.24 -4.44
C LEU A 141 5.36 -18.69 -4.01
N GLU A 142 4.92 -18.92 -2.77
CA GLU A 142 3.59 -18.51 -2.31
C GLU A 142 3.44 -16.97 -2.25
N ASN A 143 4.50 -16.27 -1.84
CA ASN A 143 4.48 -14.81 -1.69
C ASN A 143 5.61 -14.15 -2.49
N PRO A 144 5.42 -13.88 -3.80
CA PRO A 144 6.48 -13.34 -4.66
C PRO A 144 6.92 -11.90 -4.33
N PHE A 145 6.23 -11.24 -3.40
CA PHE A 145 6.53 -9.89 -2.91
C PHE A 145 7.13 -9.92 -1.48
N GLY A 146 7.60 -11.07 -1.03
CA GLY A 146 8.19 -11.26 0.29
C GLY A 146 9.63 -10.78 0.38
N GLN A 147 10.42 -11.50 1.19
CA GLN A 147 11.84 -11.21 1.45
C GLN A 147 12.70 -12.46 1.22
N ASP A 148 12.16 -13.49 0.59
CA ASP A 148 12.89 -14.70 0.24
C ASP A 148 13.86 -14.40 -0.91
N ALA A 149 14.93 -15.20 -1.02
CA ALA A 149 15.97 -14.96 -2.03
C ALA A 149 15.45 -15.08 -3.48
N ASN A 150 14.33 -15.77 -3.68
CA ASN A 150 13.69 -15.99 -4.98
C ASN A 150 12.52 -15.02 -5.24
N ASP A 151 12.25 -14.09 -4.32
CA ASP A 151 11.20 -13.08 -4.47
C ASP A 151 11.58 -11.96 -5.45
N LEU A 152 10.58 -11.20 -5.87
CA LEU A 152 10.77 -10.05 -6.74
C LEU A 152 11.46 -8.92 -6.00
N ASP A 153 12.65 -8.53 -6.47
CA ASP A 153 13.38 -7.37 -5.95
C ASP A 153 12.69 -6.05 -6.36
N LEU A 154 11.79 -5.57 -5.52
CA LEU A 154 11.02 -4.35 -5.75
C LEU A 154 11.90 -3.09 -5.78
N PHE A 155 13.00 -3.07 -5.03
CA PHE A 155 13.91 -1.93 -4.98
C PHE A 155 14.71 -1.82 -6.27
N GLU A 156 15.16 -2.94 -6.83
CA GLU A 156 15.79 -2.98 -8.15
C GLU A 156 14.82 -2.46 -9.23
N LYS A 157 13.56 -2.90 -9.21
CA LYS A 157 12.55 -2.44 -10.19
C LYS A 157 12.21 -0.96 -10.02
N GLN A 158 12.11 -0.48 -8.78
CA GLN A 158 11.92 0.94 -8.49
C GLN A 158 13.11 1.77 -9.01
N TYR A 159 14.34 1.32 -8.77
CA TYR A 159 15.54 2.00 -9.25
C TYR A 159 15.58 2.09 -10.79
N GLY A 160 15.23 1.01 -11.49
CA GLY A 160 15.09 1.02 -12.95
C GLY A 160 14.09 2.08 -13.42
N LEU A 161 12.92 2.16 -12.78
CA LEU A 161 11.91 3.17 -13.09
C LEU A 161 12.42 4.60 -12.83
N GLU A 162 13.12 4.83 -11.72
CA GLU A 162 13.70 6.14 -11.40
C GLU A 162 14.72 6.58 -12.45
N GLN A 163 15.57 5.66 -12.91
CA GLN A 163 16.53 5.93 -13.98
C GLN A 163 15.85 6.25 -15.31
N GLU A 164 14.82 5.48 -15.69
CA GLU A 164 14.05 5.70 -16.92
C GLU A 164 13.34 7.06 -16.90
N VAL A 165 12.68 7.41 -15.79
CA VAL A 165 12.01 8.71 -15.62
C VAL A 165 13.00 9.86 -15.77
N MET A 166 14.17 9.77 -15.12
CA MET A 166 15.21 10.80 -15.24
C MET A 166 15.84 10.86 -16.64
N PHE A 167 15.97 9.71 -17.31
CA PHE A 167 16.41 9.64 -18.69
C PHE A 167 15.43 10.36 -19.62
N PHE A 168 14.13 10.05 -19.54
CA PHE A 168 13.11 10.70 -20.36
C PHE A 168 12.99 12.19 -20.05
N ALA A 169 13.06 12.60 -18.78
CA ALA A 169 13.06 14.02 -18.40
C ALA A 169 14.17 14.81 -19.11
N ARG A 170 15.38 14.23 -19.17
CA ARG A 170 16.53 14.83 -19.86
C ARG A 170 16.35 14.87 -21.38
N VAL A 171 15.85 13.78 -21.98
CA VAL A 171 15.61 13.70 -23.44
C VAL A 171 14.54 14.70 -23.88
N CYS A 172 13.50 14.91 -23.06
CA CYS A 172 12.47 15.91 -23.32
C CYS A 172 12.96 17.36 -23.13
N GLY A 173 14.16 17.57 -22.58
CA GLY A 173 14.73 18.89 -22.33
C GLY A 173 14.09 19.63 -21.14
N ASP A 174 13.39 18.92 -20.24
CA ASP A 174 12.82 19.54 -19.04
C ASP A 174 13.88 19.62 -17.93
N THR A 175 14.71 20.66 -18.03
CA THR A 175 15.78 20.91 -17.06
C THR A 175 15.24 21.24 -15.67
N LYS A 176 14.06 21.88 -15.58
CA LYS A 176 13.44 22.21 -14.29
C LYS A 176 13.05 20.97 -13.52
N LEU A 177 12.46 19.98 -14.22
CA LEU A 177 12.13 18.70 -13.63
C LEU A 177 13.40 17.95 -13.21
N ALA A 178 14.41 17.89 -14.10
CA ALA A 178 15.66 17.19 -13.82
C ALA A 178 16.40 17.79 -12.60
N ASP A 179 16.40 19.12 -12.45
CA ASP A 179 17.05 19.82 -11.34
C ASP A 179 16.28 19.68 -10.02
N ALA A 180 14.97 19.42 -10.07
CA ALA A 180 14.11 19.24 -8.90
C ALA A 180 14.37 17.93 -8.15
N PHE A 181 15.00 16.95 -8.79
CA PHE A 181 15.38 15.68 -8.17
C PHE A 181 16.87 15.61 -7.88
N VAL A 182 17.23 14.83 -6.86
CA VAL A 182 18.61 14.56 -6.45
C VAL A 182 18.75 13.09 -6.10
N TRP A 183 19.85 12.48 -6.52
CA TRP A 183 20.19 11.12 -6.13
C TRP A 183 20.76 11.12 -4.71
N ARG A 184 20.31 10.17 -3.88
CA ARG A 184 20.85 9.92 -2.55
C ARG A 184 21.31 8.48 -2.42
N ASP A 185 22.34 8.27 -1.61
CA ASP A 185 22.85 6.93 -1.32
C ASP A 185 21.81 6.11 -0.56
N MET A 186 21.68 4.83 -0.93
CA MET A 186 20.76 3.90 -0.29
C MET A 186 21.21 3.61 1.15
N PRO A 187 20.36 3.78 2.17
CA PRO A 187 20.70 3.43 3.56
C PRO A 187 21.12 1.97 3.70
N GLU A 188 22.11 1.69 4.54
CA GLU A 188 22.65 0.33 4.76
C GLU A 188 21.58 -0.66 5.25
N GLU A 189 20.62 -0.18 6.06
CA GLU A 189 19.49 -0.98 6.55
C GLU A 189 18.67 -1.58 5.41
N ILE A 190 18.46 -0.80 4.34
CA ILE A 190 17.70 -1.23 3.17
C ILE A 190 18.58 -2.10 2.28
N GLN A 191 19.87 -1.79 2.12
CA GLN A 191 20.78 -2.62 1.34
C GLN A 191 20.87 -4.08 1.84
N ASN A 192 20.76 -4.29 3.14
CA ASN A 192 20.77 -5.64 3.74
C ASN A 192 19.47 -6.43 3.49
N LEU A 193 18.38 -5.77 3.07
CA LEU A 193 17.10 -6.40 2.76
C LEU A 193 16.95 -6.73 1.27
N ILE A 194 17.88 -6.26 0.43
CA ILE A 194 17.78 -6.33 -1.03
C ILE A 194 18.73 -7.41 -1.55
N VAL A 195 18.27 -8.21 -2.52
CA VAL A 195 19.08 -9.25 -3.16
C VAL A 195 20.10 -8.63 -4.13
N CYS A 196 19.66 -7.67 -4.94
CA CYS A 196 20.49 -6.90 -5.86
C CYS A 196 20.82 -5.51 -5.28
N PRO A 197 22.05 -5.25 -4.78
CA PRO A 197 22.35 -4.00 -4.11
C PRO A 197 22.15 -2.78 -5.03
N VAL A 198 21.22 -1.91 -4.65
CA VAL A 198 20.94 -0.66 -5.35
C VAL A 198 21.79 0.46 -4.74
N PRO A 199 22.59 1.19 -5.54
CA PRO A 199 23.53 2.17 -5.00
C PRO A 199 22.86 3.46 -4.49
N SER A 200 21.76 3.87 -5.13
CA SER A 200 21.14 5.16 -4.86
C SER A 200 19.65 5.14 -5.19
N TYR A 201 18.90 6.09 -4.62
CA TYR A 201 17.49 6.31 -4.92
C TYR A 201 17.24 7.79 -5.25
N LEU A 202 16.14 8.04 -5.95
CA LEU A 202 15.76 9.39 -6.38
C LEU A 202 14.91 10.08 -5.32
N ALA A 203 15.36 11.25 -4.86
CA ALA A 203 14.64 12.08 -3.89
C ALA A 203 14.32 13.46 -4.47
N LEU A 204 13.22 14.06 -4.01
CA LEU A 204 12.96 15.48 -4.29
C LEU A 204 13.98 16.34 -3.56
N ARG A 205 14.56 17.32 -4.26
CA ARG A 205 15.56 18.24 -3.69
C ARG A 205 15.02 19.00 -2.47
N THR A 206 13.77 19.46 -2.53
CA THR A 206 13.09 20.12 -1.40
C THR A 206 12.95 19.21 -0.17
N GLN A 207 12.77 17.92 -0.38
CA GLN A 207 12.69 16.92 0.69
C GLN A 207 14.09 16.58 1.23
N ALA A 208 15.08 16.49 0.35
CA ALA A 208 16.48 16.28 0.72
C ALA A 208 17.02 17.45 1.57
N ASP A 209 16.76 18.69 1.16
CA ASP A 209 17.25 19.89 1.85
C ASP A 209 16.55 20.12 3.20
N SER A 210 15.33 19.59 3.37
CA SER A 210 14.57 19.67 4.63
C SER A 210 14.79 18.49 5.58
N ASP A 211 15.65 17.53 5.21
CA ASP A 211 15.92 16.31 5.99
C ASP A 211 14.63 15.56 6.40
N GLY A 212 13.63 15.56 5.51
CA GLY A 212 12.32 14.94 5.76
C GLY A 212 11.35 15.74 6.63
N LYS A 213 11.71 16.94 7.11
CA LYS A 213 10.82 17.86 7.84
C LYS A 213 9.93 18.66 6.87
N SER A 214 9.12 17.97 6.08
CA SER A 214 8.09 18.65 5.27
C SER A 214 6.78 18.76 6.06
N ARG A 215 6.15 19.95 6.02
CA ARG A 215 4.78 20.17 6.50
C ARG A 215 3.87 19.08 5.92
N SER A 216 3.12 18.38 6.76
CA SER A 216 2.10 17.43 6.34
C SER A 216 1.23 18.05 5.24
N ILE A 217 1.09 17.36 4.12
CA ILE A 217 0.21 17.77 3.00
C ILE A 217 -1.25 17.83 3.46
N PHE A 218 -1.56 17.13 4.55
CA PHE A 218 -2.83 17.23 5.24
C PHE A 218 -2.76 18.36 6.28
N PRO A 219 -3.70 19.31 6.28
CA PRO A 219 -3.82 20.24 7.39
C PRO A 219 -3.98 19.41 8.67
N GLU A 220 -3.15 19.67 9.68
CA GLU A 220 -3.40 19.09 11.00
C GLU A 220 -4.84 19.41 11.42
N PRO A 221 -5.57 18.45 12.02
CA PRO A 221 -6.88 18.72 12.55
C PRO A 221 -6.72 19.89 13.51
N HIS A 222 -7.35 21.02 13.16
CA HIS A 222 -7.19 22.30 13.82
C HIS A 222 -6.92 22.10 15.31
N ALA A 223 -5.70 22.44 15.74
CA ALA A 223 -5.40 22.63 17.15
C ALA A 223 -6.54 23.48 17.71
N ARG A 224 -7.33 22.85 18.58
CA ARG A 224 -8.52 23.42 19.20
C ARG A 224 -8.14 24.83 19.64
N ARG A 225 -8.68 25.85 18.96
CA ARG A 225 -8.62 27.21 19.49
C ARG A 225 -9.47 27.16 20.74
N ASP A 226 -8.81 27.20 21.90
CA ASP A 226 -9.44 27.30 23.20
C ASP A 226 -10.13 28.66 23.31
N HIS A 227 -11.25 28.80 22.63
CA HIS A 227 -12.30 29.74 22.97
C HIS A 227 -13.38 28.93 23.66
N VAL A 228 -13.16 28.72 24.96
CA VAL A 228 -14.19 28.25 25.87
C VAL A 228 -15.26 29.34 25.91
N ILE A 229 -16.32 29.17 25.12
CA ILE A 229 -17.58 29.87 25.38
C ILE A 229 -18.18 29.15 26.58
N ALA A 230 -18.24 29.83 27.72
CA ALA A 230 -18.83 29.29 28.93
C ALA A 230 -20.32 28.96 28.69
N PRO A 231 -20.86 27.90 29.29
CA PRO A 231 -22.26 27.53 29.11
C PRO A 231 -23.13 28.58 29.82
N GLY A 232 -23.64 29.54 29.05
CA GLY A 232 -24.48 30.64 29.53
C GLY A 232 -24.76 31.73 28.49
N ASP A 233 -23.91 31.90 27.47
CA ASP A 233 -23.99 33.05 26.55
C ASP A 233 -24.80 32.82 25.26
N TRP A 234 -25.64 31.79 25.20
CA TRP A 234 -26.59 31.64 24.10
C TRP A 234 -27.93 32.30 24.44
N ALA A 235 -28.08 33.57 24.06
CA ALA A 235 -29.39 34.20 23.96
C ALA A 235 -29.94 34.01 22.53
N PRO A 236 -31.15 33.44 22.34
CA PRO A 236 -31.75 33.37 21.02
C PRO A 236 -32.10 34.80 20.53
N PRO A 237 -31.96 35.10 19.22
CA PRO A 237 -32.36 36.39 18.68
C PRO A 237 -33.87 36.60 18.88
N ALA A 238 -34.24 37.80 19.33
CA ALA A 238 -35.62 38.19 19.58
C ALA A 238 -36.47 38.04 18.31
N ALA A 239 -37.66 37.46 18.47
CA ALA A 239 -38.66 37.41 17.43
C ALA A 239 -39.28 38.80 17.26
N ASP A 240 -38.96 39.48 16.16
CA ASP A 240 -39.63 40.72 15.75
C ASP A 240 -41.05 40.38 15.25
N HIS A 241 -42.01 40.41 16.17
CA HIS A 241 -43.43 40.59 15.89
C HIS A 241 -43.88 41.82 16.68
N ASP A 242 -44.01 42.98 16.02
CA ASP A 242 -45.28 43.73 15.90
C ASP A 242 -45.05 45.03 15.12
N MET A 243 -45.79 45.25 14.04
CA MET A 243 -46.84 46.28 13.99
C MET A 243 -47.43 46.36 12.58
N SER A 244 -48.72 46.07 12.56
CA SER A 244 -49.71 46.43 11.56
C SER A 244 -49.88 47.94 11.37
N ASP A 245 -50.39 48.26 10.18
CA ASP A 245 -51.29 49.36 9.83
C ASP A 245 -50.80 50.81 9.87
N ASP A 246 -50.49 51.30 8.67
CA ASP A 246 -51.13 52.51 8.18
C ASP A 246 -52.62 52.22 7.90
N SER A 247 -53.48 53.07 8.46
CA SER A 247 -54.96 53.19 8.41
C SER A 247 -55.84 52.40 9.38
#